data_AF-A0A6N0IG70-F1
#
_entry.id   AF-A0A6N0IG70-F1
#
_cell.length_a   1.000
_cell.length_b   1.000
_cell.length_c   1.000
_cell.angle_alpha   90.00
_cell.angle_beta   90.00
_cell.angle_gamma   90.00
#
_symmetry.space_group_name_H-M   'P 1'
#
loop_
_entity.id
_entity.type
_entity.pdbx_description
1 polymer ?
#
loop_
_entity_poly.entity_id
_entity_poly.type
_entity_poly.pdbx_seq_one_letter_code
_entity_poly.pdbx_strand_id
1 'polypeptide(L)'
;MAYWVAGKSSIIDANPHAAEKLNSDNLLSALEKLWGKKLGRDNSKEANTARWVFAAICDLNGKLQARDIVRFLKFSAEAMLHTQSTGIKSELWSDRVLAPEAIRKSLPACSAEKVSETASEIKSLNDWRTILEEIPKEVKKVPFNPLDVGLSLELLNALKELGIIYEDKDQSSEDRYFLPEIYRWGLNFTSAGGGRPRVQALLKRNLGGIPF
;
A
#
# COMPACT_ATOMS: atom_id res chain seq x y z
N MET A 1 -11.66 10.54 -2.35
CA MET A 1 -11.99 9.28 -3.05
C MET A 1 -12.59 8.21 -2.13
N ALA A 2 -11.89 7.70 -1.10
CA ALA A 2 -12.43 6.64 -0.23
C ALA A 2 -13.81 6.98 0.39
N TYR A 3 -13.99 8.21 0.88
CA TYR A 3 -15.28 8.68 1.40
C TYR A 3 -16.39 8.71 0.33
N TRP A 4 -16.04 9.09 -0.91
CA TRP A 4 -16.96 9.08 -2.04
C TRP A 4 -17.44 7.65 -2.36
N VAL A 5 -16.50 6.68 -2.38
CA VAL A 5 -16.82 5.26 -2.59
C VAL A 5 -17.75 4.77 -1.48
N ALA A 6 -17.42 5.08 -0.22
CA ALA A 6 -18.23 4.69 0.92
C ALA A 6 -19.67 5.24 0.83
N GLY A 7 -19.82 6.50 0.39
CA GLY A 7 -21.15 7.07 0.16
C GLY A 7 -21.90 6.42 -1.01
N LYS A 8 -21.20 6.04 -2.09
CA LYS A 8 -21.81 5.32 -3.22
C LYS A 8 -22.25 3.92 -2.83
N SER A 9 -21.55 3.30 -1.89
CA SER A 9 -21.90 2.00 -1.31
C SER A 9 -22.92 2.09 -0.17
N SER A 10 -23.42 3.28 0.17
CA SER A 10 -24.37 3.50 1.27
C SER A 10 -23.89 2.95 2.63
N ILE A 11 -22.59 3.10 2.92
CA ILE A 11 -22.00 2.73 4.21
C ILE A 11 -21.55 3.99 4.96
N ILE A 12 -21.29 3.84 6.27
CA ILE A 12 -20.72 4.85 7.17
C ILE A 12 -21.46 6.20 7.25
N ASP A 13 -22.70 6.26 6.76
CA ASP A 13 -23.49 7.50 6.59
C ASP A 13 -22.79 8.55 5.70
N ALA A 14 -21.96 8.12 4.75
CA ALA A 14 -21.25 9.03 3.85
C ALA A 14 -22.15 9.60 2.75
N ASN A 15 -21.98 10.88 2.41
CA ASN A 15 -22.63 11.54 1.29
C ASN A 15 -21.64 11.75 0.14
N PRO A 16 -21.79 11.10 -1.03
CA PRO A 16 -20.89 11.28 -2.17
C PRO A 16 -20.71 12.74 -2.60
N HIS A 17 -21.76 13.55 -2.52
CA HIS A 17 -21.73 14.96 -2.92
C HIS A 17 -20.98 15.85 -1.92
N ALA A 18 -20.73 15.37 -0.71
CA ALA A 18 -19.94 16.07 0.30
C ALA A 18 -18.44 15.78 0.18
N ALA A 19 -18.04 14.76 -0.59
CA ALA A 19 -16.65 14.31 -0.70
C ALA A 19 -15.69 15.41 -1.20
N GLU A 20 -16.17 16.32 -2.04
CA GLU A 20 -15.40 17.45 -2.59
C GLU A 20 -15.53 18.72 -1.74
N LYS A 21 -16.48 18.76 -0.80
CA LYS A 21 -16.79 19.95 0.03
C LYS A 21 -16.14 19.89 1.39
N LEU A 22 -15.95 18.69 1.94
CA LEU A 22 -15.34 18.49 3.25
C LEU A 22 -13.83 18.68 3.17
N ASN A 23 -13.27 19.29 4.21
CA ASN A 23 -11.82 19.35 4.39
C ASN A 23 -11.24 17.98 4.78
N SER A 24 -9.91 17.86 4.73
CA SER A 24 -9.20 16.61 5.01
C SER A 24 -9.51 16.03 6.39
N ASP A 25 -9.56 16.87 7.45
CA ASP A 25 -9.79 16.39 8.81
C ASP A 25 -11.19 15.79 8.99
N ASN A 26 -12.21 16.44 8.42
CA ASN A 26 -13.58 15.94 8.43
C ASN A 26 -13.72 14.65 7.60
N LEU A 27 -13.04 14.56 6.45
CA LEU A 27 -13.00 13.34 5.66
C LEU A 27 -12.34 12.18 6.42
N LEU A 28 -11.21 12.44 7.08
CA LEU A 28 -10.47 11.45 7.85
C LEU A 28 -11.27 10.96 9.05
N SER A 29 -11.89 11.88 9.79
CA SER A 29 -12.76 11.55 10.92
C SER A 29 -13.96 10.70 10.49
N ALA A 30 -14.61 11.05 9.37
CA ALA A 30 -15.70 10.24 8.85
C ALA A 30 -15.25 8.83 8.42
N LEU A 31 -14.05 8.71 7.84
CA LEU A 31 -13.45 7.43 7.45
C LEU A 31 -13.04 6.56 8.65
N GLU A 32 -13.00 7.08 9.88
CA GLU A 32 -12.82 6.22 11.06
C GLU A 32 -13.96 5.20 11.21
N LYS A 33 -15.19 5.52 10.78
CA LYS A 33 -16.28 4.52 10.71
C LYS A 33 -16.04 3.43 9.65
N LEU A 34 -15.17 3.68 8.66
CA LEU A 34 -14.84 2.69 7.64
C LEU A 34 -13.80 1.71 8.16
N TRP A 35 -12.70 2.21 8.69
CA TRP A 35 -11.49 1.42 8.96
C TRP A 35 -10.84 1.71 10.33
N GLY A 36 -11.49 2.55 11.13
CA GLY A 36 -11.04 3.03 12.43
C GLY A 36 -9.93 4.07 12.41
N LYS A 37 -9.73 4.71 13.55
CA LYS A 37 -8.64 5.67 13.75
C LYS A 37 -7.26 5.02 13.67
N LYS A 38 -7.13 3.81 14.22
CA LYS A 38 -5.89 3.01 14.22
C LYS A 38 -6.13 1.60 13.71
N LEU A 39 -5.06 0.92 13.27
CA LEU A 39 -5.08 -0.51 12.91
C LEU A 39 -5.16 -1.45 14.12
N GLY A 40 -5.94 -1.04 15.11
CA GLY A 40 -6.22 -1.68 16.38
C GLY A 40 -7.25 -0.84 17.12
N ARG A 41 -7.30 -0.96 18.45
CA ARG A 41 -8.10 -0.06 19.29
C ARG A 41 -7.50 1.35 19.31
N ASP A 42 -8.31 2.36 19.61
CA ASP A 42 -7.86 3.76 19.61
C ASP A 42 -6.74 4.05 20.62
N ASN A 43 -6.73 3.33 21.75
CA ASN A 43 -5.69 3.41 22.77
C ASN A 43 -4.47 2.52 22.50
N SER A 44 -4.43 1.78 21.38
CA SER A 44 -3.30 0.92 21.04
C SER A 44 -2.07 1.70 20.54
N LYS A 45 -0.91 1.04 20.49
CA LYS A 45 0.32 1.56 19.87
C LYS A 45 0.36 1.36 18.35
N GLU A 46 -0.75 0.92 17.74
CA GLU A 46 -0.85 0.71 16.29
C GLU A 46 -0.83 2.03 15.53
N ALA A 47 -0.48 1.93 14.24
CA ALA A 47 -0.45 3.08 13.35
C ALA A 47 -1.87 3.66 13.14
N ASN A 48 -1.95 4.96 12.90
CA ASN A 48 -3.15 5.59 12.36
C ASN A 48 -3.52 4.93 11.02
N THR A 49 -4.78 4.53 10.85
CA THR A 49 -5.19 3.71 9.70
C THR A 49 -5.05 4.48 8.39
N ALA A 50 -5.52 5.72 8.32
CA ALA A 50 -5.44 6.51 7.09
C ALA A 50 -3.99 6.72 6.63
N ARG A 51 -3.09 7.07 7.57
CA ARG A 51 -1.64 7.18 7.29
C ARG A 51 -1.05 5.86 6.83
N TRP A 52 -1.44 4.76 7.47
CA TRP A 52 -0.97 3.44 7.08
C TRP A 52 -1.43 3.07 5.67
N VAL A 53 -2.73 3.25 5.37
CA VAL A 53 -3.32 2.96 4.06
C VAL A 53 -2.60 3.77 3.02
N PHE A 54 -2.51 5.09 3.19
CA PHE A 54 -1.76 5.96 2.28
C PHE A 54 -0.35 5.42 2.02
N ALA A 55 0.42 5.17 3.07
CA ALA A 55 1.79 4.69 2.89
C ALA A 55 1.89 3.26 2.31
N ALA A 56 0.83 2.46 2.39
CA ALA A 56 0.81 1.10 1.89
C ALA A 56 0.40 1.01 0.41
N ILE A 57 -0.48 1.89 -0.07
CA ILE A 57 -1.00 1.86 -1.45
C ILE A 57 -0.44 2.96 -2.37
N CYS A 58 0.31 3.91 -1.82
CA CYS A 58 0.97 4.97 -2.57
C CYS A 58 2.33 4.49 -3.14
N ASP A 59 2.75 5.08 -4.27
CA ASP A 59 4.13 4.97 -4.73
C ASP A 59 5.09 5.81 -3.85
N LEU A 60 6.40 5.63 -4.03
CA LEU A 60 7.38 6.36 -3.21
C LEU A 60 7.56 7.83 -3.60
N ASN A 61 6.92 8.28 -4.69
CA ASN A 61 6.80 9.69 -5.08
C ASN A 61 5.57 10.37 -4.45
N GLY A 62 4.79 9.67 -3.63
CA GLY A 62 3.60 10.25 -2.99
C GLY A 62 2.37 10.28 -3.89
N LYS A 63 2.40 9.63 -5.07
CA LYS A 63 1.24 9.56 -5.96
C LYS A 63 0.36 8.38 -5.59
N LEU A 64 -0.91 8.70 -5.37
CA LEU A 64 -1.96 7.74 -5.09
C LEU A 64 -3.00 7.78 -6.22
N GLN A 65 -3.19 6.67 -6.94
CA GLN A 65 -4.20 6.61 -7.99
C GLN A 65 -5.57 6.22 -7.44
N ALA A 66 -6.63 6.79 -8.00
CA ALA A 66 -8.01 6.46 -7.61
C ALA A 66 -8.32 4.96 -7.77
N ARG A 67 -7.80 4.33 -8.84
CA ARG A 67 -7.95 2.88 -9.10
C ARG A 67 -7.42 2.04 -7.94
N ASP A 68 -6.28 2.46 -7.35
CA ASP A 68 -5.64 1.74 -6.25
C ASP A 68 -6.47 1.80 -4.97
N ILE A 69 -7.14 2.93 -4.71
CA ILE A 69 -8.07 3.06 -3.58
C ILE A 69 -9.27 2.13 -3.76
N VAL A 70 -9.89 2.13 -4.94
CA VAL A 70 -11.06 1.27 -5.24
C VAL A 70 -10.68 -0.20 -5.11
N ARG A 71 -9.55 -0.59 -5.71
CA ARG A 71 -9.00 -1.95 -5.64
C ARG A 71 -8.68 -2.38 -4.21
N PHE A 72 -8.04 -1.50 -3.44
CA PHE A 72 -7.75 -1.75 -2.04
C PHE A 72 -9.02 -1.97 -1.21
N LEU A 73 -10.06 -1.15 -1.43
CA LEU A 73 -11.35 -1.31 -0.74
C LEU A 73 -12.06 -2.61 -1.14
N LYS A 74 -12.05 -2.98 -2.43
CA LYS A 74 -12.56 -4.27 -2.94
C LYS A 74 -11.92 -5.43 -2.18
N PHE A 75 -10.59 -5.54 -2.20
CA PHE A 75 -9.89 -6.65 -1.56
C PHE A 75 -9.98 -6.64 -0.03
N SER A 76 -10.10 -5.45 0.58
CA SER A 76 -10.34 -5.35 2.03
C SER A 76 -11.73 -5.86 2.40
N ALA A 77 -12.76 -5.56 1.57
CA ALA A 77 -14.11 -6.08 1.77
C ALA A 77 -14.15 -7.62 1.58
N GLU A 78 -13.52 -8.14 0.53
CA GLU A 78 -13.40 -9.60 0.32
C GLU A 78 -12.71 -10.28 1.52
N ALA A 79 -11.59 -9.74 1.99
CA ALA A 79 -10.89 -10.26 3.17
C ALA A 79 -11.74 -10.19 4.46
N MET A 80 -12.60 -9.18 4.59
CA MET A 80 -13.54 -9.04 5.71
C MET A 80 -14.57 -10.16 5.69
N LEU A 81 -15.19 -10.43 4.53
CA LEU A 81 -16.16 -11.51 4.35
C LEU A 81 -15.54 -12.89 4.65
N HIS A 82 -14.30 -13.13 4.20
CA HIS A 82 -13.59 -14.36 4.54
C HIS A 82 -13.33 -14.49 6.05
N THR A 83 -12.94 -13.39 6.71
CA THR A 83 -12.70 -13.42 8.17
C THR A 83 -13.96 -13.80 8.95
N GLN A 84 -15.13 -13.26 8.55
CA GLN A 84 -16.43 -13.63 9.11
C GLN A 84 -16.75 -15.12 8.94
N SER A 85 -16.48 -15.69 7.75
CA SER A 85 -16.74 -17.10 7.46
C SER A 85 -15.88 -18.09 8.26
N THR A 86 -14.69 -17.66 8.70
CA THR A 86 -13.74 -18.52 9.44
C THR A 86 -13.96 -18.56 10.97
N GLY A 87 -15.04 -17.94 11.48
CA GLY A 87 -15.33 -17.91 12.92
C GLY A 87 -14.39 -17.01 13.74
N ILE A 88 -13.47 -16.28 13.09
CA ILE A 88 -12.68 -15.22 13.72
C ILE A 88 -13.64 -14.05 13.95
N LYS A 89 -14.00 -13.83 15.21
CA LYS A 89 -15.08 -12.95 15.68
C LYS A 89 -15.17 -11.62 14.92
N SER A 90 -16.12 -11.53 14.00
CA SER A 90 -16.64 -10.26 13.47
C SER A 90 -17.12 -9.32 14.60
N GLU A 91 -17.51 -9.90 15.73
CA GLU A 91 -17.99 -9.21 16.93
C GLU A 91 -16.91 -8.36 17.63
N LEU A 92 -15.63 -8.47 17.26
CA LEU A 92 -14.54 -7.72 17.89
C LEU A 92 -14.50 -6.24 17.48
N TRP A 93 -15.10 -5.86 16.35
CA TRP A 93 -14.99 -4.52 15.77
C TRP A 93 -16.39 -3.97 15.43
N SER A 94 -17.07 -3.38 16.41
CA SER A 94 -18.41 -2.77 16.23
C SER A 94 -18.35 -1.29 15.82
N ASP A 95 -17.18 -0.67 15.89
CA ASP A 95 -16.93 0.75 15.63
C ASP A 95 -16.65 1.05 14.15
N ARG A 96 -16.44 0.01 13.33
CA ARG A 96 -15.98 0.15 11.94
C ARG A 96 -16.47 -0.98 11.03
N VAL A 97 -16.48 -0.71 9.73
CA VAL A 97 -16.86 -1.69 8.70
C VAL A 97 -15.75 -2.71 8.40
N LEU A 98 -14.49 -2.24 8.31
CA LEU A 98 -13.33 -3.04 7.96
C LEU A 98 -12.43 -3.29 9.17
N ALA A 99 -12.24 -4.56 9.51
CA ALA A 99 -11.31 -4.96 10.56
C ALA A 99 -9.84 -4.70 10.15
N PRO A 100 -8.94 -4.39 11.11
CA PRO A 100 -7.52 -4.21 10.84
C PRO A 100 -6.85 -5.39 10.12
N GLU A 101 -7.28 -6.62 10.39
CA GLU A 101 -6.76 -7.83 9.74
C GLU A 101 -7.15 -7.86 8.25
N ALA A 102 -8.40 -7.52 7.92
CA ALA A 102 -8.89 -7.47 6.54
C ALA A 102 -8.14 -6.41 5.72
N ILE A 103 -7.89 -5.24 6.32
CA ILE A 103 -7.08 -4.16 5.75
C ILE A 103 -5.65 -4.62 5.45
N ARG A 104 -5.01 -5.35 6.36
CA ARG A 104 -3.63 -5.83 6.12
C ARG A 104 -3.58 -6.94 5.07
N LYS A 105 -4.56 -7.86 5.10
CA LYS A 105 -4.64 -9.01 4.18
C LYS A 105 -4.98 -8.64 2.74
N SER A 106 -5.47 -7.42 2.48
CA SER A 106 -5.81 -6.98 1.13
C SER A 106 -4.58 -6.61 0.28
N LEU A 107 -3.45 -6.28 0.92
CA LEU A 107 -2.26 -5.78 0.21
C LEU A 107 -1.72 -6.73 -0.86
N PRO A 108 -1.55 -8.04 -0.62
CA PRO A 108 -0.99 -8.93 -1.65
C PRO A 108 -1.81 -8.95 -2.94
N ALA A 109 -3.14 -9.08 -2.83
CA ALA A 109 -4.02 -9.10 -3.99
C ALA A 109 -4.10 -7.73 -4.68
N CYS A 110 -4.18 -6.65 -3.90
CA CYS A 110 -4.16 -5.28 -4.42
C CYS A 110 -2.87 -4.98 -5.20
N SER A 111 -1.73 -5.41 -4.67
CA SER A 111 -0.42 -5.25 -5.28
C SER A 111 -0.26 -6.10 -6.55
N ALA A 112 -0.74 -7.34 -6.54
CA ALA A 112 -0.71 -8.22 -7.73
C ALA A 112 -1.50 -7.61 -8.91
N GLU A 113 -2.74 -7.18 -8.68
CA GLU A 113 -3.55 -6.51 -9.71
C GLU A 113 -2.91 -5.18 -10.16
N LYS A 114 -2.37 -4.37 -9.23
CA LYS A 114 -1.65 -3.13 -9.57
C LYS A 114 -0.47 -3.38 -10.49
N VAL A 115 0.40 -4.33 -10.12
CA VAL A 115 1.59 -4.66 -10.90
C VAL A 115 1.20 -5.19 -12.27
N SER A 116 0.17 -6.03 -12.37
CA SER A 116 -0.31 -6.54 -13.65
C SER A 116 -0.84 -5.43 -14.56
N GLU A 117 -1.71 -4.55 -14.05
CA GLU A 117 -2.25 -3.41 -14.79
C GLU A 117 -1.12 -2.46 -15.23
N THR A 118 -0.24 -2.09 -14.29
CA THR A 118 0.84 -1.14 -14.58
C THR A 118 1.83 -1.73 -15.58
N ALA A 119 2.13 -3.04 -15.51
CA ALA A 119 3.02 -3.70 -16.47
C ALA A 119 2.40 -3.72 -17.89
N SER A 120 1.08 -3.83 -18.02
CA SER A 120 0.44 -3.72 -19.34
C SER A 120 0.52 -2.31 -19.94
N GLU A 121 0.65 -1.28 -19.10
CA GLU A 121 0.68 0.13 -19.51
C GLU A 121 2.11 0.66 -19.66
N ILE A 122 3.07 0.12 -18.91
CA ILE A 122 4.42 0.66 -18.74
C ILE A 122 5.49 -0.38 -19.08
N LYS A 123 6.18 -0.17 -20.20
CA LYS A 123 7.19 -1.09 -20.74
C LYS A 123 8.30 -1.41 -19.74
N SER A 124 8.85 -0.41 -19.04
CA SER A 124 9.96 -0.63 -18.09
C SER A 124 9.58 -1.57 -16.94
N LEU A 125 8.36 -1.45 -16.40
CA LEU A 125 7.90 -2.39 -15.37
C LEU A 125 7.68 -3.79 -15.94
N ASN A 126 7.14 -3.89 -17.16
CA ASN A 126 6.95 -5.17 -17.82
C ASN A 126 8.29 -5.89 -18.08
N ASP A 127 9.25 -5.18 -18.66
CA ASP A 127 10.60 -5.70 -18.94
C ASP A 127 11.24 -6.22 -17.65
N TRP A 128 11.18 -5.44 -16.56
CA TRP A 128 11.73 -5.87 -15.29
C TRP A 128 10.99 -7.07 -14.69
N ARG A 129 9.66 -7.10 -14.81
CA ARG A 129 8.86 -8.24 -14.35
C ARG A 129 9.26 -9.54 -15.05
N THR A 130 9.51 -9.50 -16.36
CA THR A 130 10.00 -10.66 -17.11
C THR A 130 11.38 -11.10 -16.62
N ILE A 131 12.31 -10.17 -16.41
CA ILE A 131 13.64 -10.48 -15.84
C ILE A 131 13.50 -11.15 -14.47
N LEU A 132 12.61 -10.64 -13.62
CA LEU A 132 12.37 -11.19 -12.30
C LEU A 132 11.87 -12.65 -12.34
N GLU A 133 11.25 -13.14 -13.41
CA GLU A 133 10.79 -14.54 -13.49
C GLU A 133 11.96 -15.54 -13.41
N GLU A 134 13.16 -15.13 -13.87
CA GLU A 134 14.38 -15.94 -13.83
C GLU A 134 15.15 -15.79 -12.50
N ILE A 135 14.82 -14.77 -11.69
CA ILE A 135 15.50 -14.49 -10.43
C ILE A 135 14.91 -15.32 -9.28
N PRO A 136 15.73 -16.06 -8.51
CA PRO A 136 15.28 -16.82 -7.34
C PRO A 136 14.58 -15.95 -6.30
N LYS A 137 13.59 -16.51 -5.60
CA LYS A 137 12.78 -15.78 -4.62
C LYS A 137 13.60 -15.27 -3.43
N GLU A 138 14.65 -15.98 -3.08
CA GLU A 138 15.56 -15.72 -1.97
C GLU A 138 16.38 -14.44 -2.20
N VAL A 139 16.59 -14.06 -3.46
CA VAL A 139 17.27 -12.83 -3.88
C VAL A 139 16.31 -11.64 -3.82
N LYS A 140 15.00 -11.86 -4.03
CA LYS A 140 13.96 -10.82 -4.03
C LYS A 140 13.62 -10.41 -2.61
N LYS A 141 14.45 -9.54 -2.03
CA LYS A 141 14.27 -8.98 -0.69
C LYS A 141 14.42 -7.46 -0.71
N VAL A 142 13.80 -6.74 0.21
CA VAL A 142 14.09 -5.31 0.44
C VAL A 142 14.86 -5.14 1.76
N PRO A 143 15.91 -4.30 1.81
CA PRO A 143 16.54 -3.66 0.65
C PRO A 143 17.25 -4.65 -0.28
N PHE A 144 17.52 -4.24 -1.53
CA PHE A 144 18.25 -5.02 -2.55
C PHE A 144 19.34 -4.20 -3.25
N ASN A 145 20.29 -4.90 -3.86
CA ASN A 145 21.17 -4.41 -4.91
C ASN A 145 20.48 -4.54 -6.29
N PRO A 146 20.44 -3.48 -7.12
CA PRO A 146 19.80 -3.53 -8.44
C PRO A 146 20.39 -4.60 -9.38
N LEU A 147 21.70 -4.86 -9.28
CA LEU A 147 22.38 -5.84 -10.13
C LEU A 147 21.90 -7.27 -9.83
N ASP A 148 21.67 -7.60 -8.56
CA ASP A 148 21.21 -8.93 -8.13
C ASP A 148 19.81 -9.27 -8.66
N VAL A 149 19.03 -8.25 -9.01
CA VAL A 149 17.66 -8.38 -9.53
C VAL A 149 17.56 -7.99 -11.01
N GLY A 150 18.70 -8.01 -11.72
CA GLY A 150 18.81 -7.87 -13.17
C GLY A 150 18.47 -6.48 -13.71
N LEU A 151 18.60 -5.43 -12.91
CA LEU A 151 18.35 -4.05 -13.37
C LEU A 151 19.59 -3.48 -14.07
N SER A 152 19.41 -3.03 -15.31
CA SER A 152 20.35 -2.11 -15.95
C SER A 152 20.21 -0.69 -15.35
N LEU A 153 21.22 0.16 -15.55
CA LEU A 153 21.16 1.56 -15.09
C LEU A 153 19.98 2.32 -15.71
N GLU A 154 19.70 2.10 -17.00
CA GLU A 154 18.57 2.71 -17.71
C GLU A 154 17.24 2.28 -17.08
N LEU A 155 17.06 0.98 -16.87
CA LEU A 155 15.84 0.42 -16.30
C LEU A 155 15.62 0.87 -14.86
N LEU A 156 16.69 0.89 -14.05
CA LEU A 156 16.69 1.39 -12.69
C LEU A 156 16.22 2.86 -12.64
N ASN A 157 16.77 3.71 -13.50
CA ASN A 157 16.40 5.14 -13.54
C ASN A 157 14.94 5.33 -13.94
N ALA A 158 14.47 4.62 -14.96
CA ALA A 158 13.06 4.67 -15.38
C ALA A 158 12.11 4.25 -14.25
N LEU A 159 12.42 3.18 -13.52
CA LEU A 159 11.59 2.70 -12.40
C LEU A 159 11.64 3.64 -11.18
N LYS A 160 12.77 4.33 -10.96
CA LYS A 160 12.89 5.37 -9.93
C LYS A 160 12.03 6.60 -10.27
N GLU A 161 12.06 7.06 -11.51
CA GLU A 161 11.22 8.19 -11.97
C GLU A 161 9.72 7.90 -11.80
N LEU A 162 9.33 6.66 -12.02
CA LEU A 162 7.96 6.17 -11.81
C LEU A 162 7.58 5.99 -10.34
N GLY A 163 8.53 6.11 -9.40
CA GLY A 163 8.29 5.92 -7.97
C GLY A 163 8.13 4.45 -7.55
N ILE A 164 8.47 3.52 -8.44
CA ILE A 164 8.41 2.07 -8.21
C ILE A 164 9.63 1.61 -7.40
N ILE A 165 10.79 2.21 -7.64
CA ILE A 165 12.02 1.97 -6.89
C ILE A 165 12.44 3.25 -6.17
N TYR A 166 12.91 3.11 -4.94
CA TYR A 166 13.51 4.18 -4.17
C TYR A 166 14.91 3.82 -3.73
N GLU A 167 15.82 4.79 -3.77
CA GLU A 167 17.19 4.64 -3.28
C GLU A 167 17.35 5.39 -1.96
N ASP A 168 17.73 4.67 -0.90
CA ASP A 168 18.08 5.25 0.39
C ASP A 168 19.52 5.79 0.37
N LYS A 169 19.67 7.06 -0.03
CA LYS A 169 20.97 7.72 -0.18
C LYS A 169 21.76 7.88 1.13
N ASP A 170 21.13 7.70 2.29
CA ASP A 170 21.80 7.78 3.59
C ASP A 170 22.51 6.46 3.95
N GLN A 171 22.23 5.37 3.22
CA GLN A 171 22.90 4.09 3.42
C GLN A 171 24.10 3.95 2.48
N SER A 172 25.26 3.68 3.06
CA SER A 172 26.50 3.39 2.29
C SER A 172 26.52 1.99 1.67
N SER A 173 25.53 1.14 1.99
CA SER A 173 25.38 -0.20 1.44
C SER A 173 25.01 -0.17 -0.05
N GLU A 174 25.38 -1.20 -0.79
CA GLU A 174 24.84 -1.46 -2.13
C GLU A 174 23.38 -1.94 -2.06
N ASP A 175 23.04 -2.67 -0.99
CA ASP A 175 21.67 -3.03 -0.62
C ASP A 175 20.96 -1.82 0.01
N ARG A 176 20.61 -0.83 -0.82
CA ARG A 176 19.94 0.41 -0.38
C ARG A 176 18.67 0.74 -1.17
N TYR A 177 18.23 -0.17 -2.04
CA TYR A 177 17.05 0.06 -2.87
C TYR A 177 15.82 -0.62 -2.28
N PHE A 178 14.68 0.08 -2.37
CA PHE A 178 13.42 -0.31 -1.75
C PHE A 178 12.28 -0.25 -2.76
N LEU A 179 11.25 -1.05 -2.49
CA LEU A 179 9.96 -1.01 -3.18
C LEU A 179 8.89 -0.44 -2.24
N PRO A 180 7.97 0.40 -2.74
CA PRO A 180 6.72 0.70 -2.04
C PRO A 180 5.94 -0.59 -1.78
N GLU A 181 5.18 -0.67 -0.69
CA GLU A 181 4.42 -1.87 -0.33
C GLU A 181 3.49 -2.34 -1.47
N ILE A 182 2.90 -1.39 -2.21
CA ILE A 182 2.00 -1.67 -3.34
C ILE A 182 2.68 -2.32 -4.55
N TYR A 183 4.01 -2.27 -4.65
CA TYR A 183 4.78 -2.98 -5.67
C TYR A 183 5.52 -4.18 -5.10
N ARG A 184 5.96 -4.10 -3.85
CA ARG A 184 6.76 -5.13 -3.17
C ARG A 184 6.08 -6.51 -3.21
N TRP A 185 4.80 -6.57 -2.87
CA TRP A 185 4.06 -7.84 -2.84
C TRP A 185 3.85 -8.43 -4.24
N GLY A 186 3.41 -7.62 -5.20
CA GLY A 186 3.09 -8.04 -6.56
C GLY A 186 4.33 -8.40 -7.39
N LEU A 187 5.50 -7.87 -7.03
CA LEU A 187 6.80 -8.28 -7.57
C LEU A 187 7.45 -9.43 -6.78
N ASN A 188 6.76 -9.97 -5.77
CA ASN A 188 7.20 -11.08 -4.93
C ASN A 188 8.49 -10.81 -4.12
N PHE A 189 8.70 -9.57 -3.70
CA PHE A 189 9.80 -9.21 -2.80
C PHE A 189 9.41 -9.41 -1.33
N THR A 190 10.32 -9.99 -0.56
CA THR A 190 10.20 -10.18 0.89
C THR A 190 10.98 -9.11 1.66
N SER A 191 10.86 -9.08 2.97
CA SER A 191 11.67 -8.20 3.83
C SER A 191 12.90 -8.94 4.31
N ALA A 192 14.10 -8.37 4.14
CA ALA A 192 15.35 -9.03 4.54
C ALA A 192 15.51 -9.18 6.07
N GLY A 193 14.79 -8.39 6.88
CA GLY A 193 14.83 -8.44 8.34
C GLY A 193 13.48 -8.80 8.98
N GLY A 194 13.51 -9.35 10.19
CA GLY A 194 12.33 -9.72 11.00
C GLY A 194 11.53 -8.53 11.57
N GLY A 195 11.64 -7.35 10.97
CA GLY A 195 10.98 -6.12 11.39
C GLY A 195 10.14 -5.51 10.27
N ARG A 196 9.28 -4.55 10.62
CA ARG A 196 8.46 -3.83 9.65
C ARG A 196 9.35 -3.07 8.66
N PRO A 197 9.13 -3.19 7.33
CA PRO A 197 9.92 -2.48 6.35
C PRO A 197 9.96 -0.97 6.61
N ARG A 198 11.14 -0.37 6.44
CA ARG A 198 11.35 1.08 6.62
C ARG A 198 10.63 1.94 5.58
N VAL A 199 9.90 1.34 4.64
CA VAL A 199 9.21 1.98 3.50
C VAL A 199 8.36 3.18 3.95
N GLN A 200 7.64 3.11 5.07
CA GLN A 200 6.86 4.26 5.56
C GLN A 200 7.75 5.42 6.04
N ALA A 201 8.87 5.12 6.68
CA ALA A 201 9.84 6.15 7.10
C ALA A 201 10.52 6.78 5.88
N LEU A 202 10.85 5.97 4.87
CA LEU A 202 11.42 6.43 3.61
C LEU A 202 10.44 7.31 2.83
N LEU A 203 9.17 6.90 2.72
CA LEU A 203 8.11 7.70 2.12
C LEU A 203 7.97 9.04 2.84
N LYS A 204 7.85 9.02 4.17
CA LYS A 204 7.74 10.25 4.98
C LYS A 204 8.92 11.17 4.74
N ARG A 205 10.15 10.64 4.69
CA ARG A 205 11.36 11.41 4.43
C ARG A 205 11.34 12.01 3.03
N ASN A 206 10.97 11.21 2.01
CA ASN A 206 10.93 11.66 0.62
C ASN A 206 9.91 12.79 0.39
N LEU A 207 8.77 12.73 1.09
CA LEU A 207 7.71 13.73 0.97
C LEU A 207 7.87 14.94 1.91
N GLY A 208 8.86 14.94 2.80
CA GLY A 208 8.97 15.94 3.88
C GLY A 208 7.91 15.81 4.98
N GLY A 209 7.03 14.80 4.88
CA GLY A 209 5.91 14.52 5.78
C GLY A 209 4.89 13.63 5.08
N ILE A 210 4.15 12.82 5.83
CA ILE A 210 2.93 12.20 5.28
C ILE A 210 1.87 13.30 5.30
N PRO A 211 1.18 13.58 4.17
CA PRO A 211 0.04 14.48 4.21
C PRO A 211 -0.95 13.86 5.20
N PHE A 212 -1.47 14.62 6.16
CA PHE A 212 -2.35 14.20 7.28
C PHE A 212 -1.74 13.29 8.35
#